data_AF-A0A932BNT8-F1
#
_entry.id   AF-A0A932BNT8-F1
#
_cell.length_a   1.000
_cell.length_b   1.000
_cell.length_c   1.000
_cell.angle_alpha   90.00
_cell.angle_beta   90.00
_cell.angle_gamma   90.00
#
_symmetry.space_group_name_H-M   'P 1'
#
loop_
_entity.id
_entity.type
_entity.pdbx_description
1 polymer ?
#
loop_
_entity_poly.entity_id
_entity_poly.type
_entity_poly.pdbx_seq_one_letter_code
_entity_poly.pdbx_strand_id
1 'polypeptide(L)' 'MSTFNVGEAAPDFELPIRGQERFHLSDALKQGPVVLLAYVFDFSGG' A
#
# COMPACT_ATOMS: atom_id res chain seq x y z
N MET A 1 -14.98 -4.25 -10.70
CA MET A 1 -14.26 -4.03 -9.43
C MET A 1 -13.47 -5.29 -9.16
N SER A 2 -12.16 -5.20 -8.97
CA SER A 2 -11.34 -6.36 -8.60
C SER A 2 -11.69 -6.76 -7.17
N THR A 3 -12.15 -7.98 -6.98
CA THR A 3 -12.41 -8.56 -5.67
C THR A 3 -11.11 -9.19 -5.17
N PHE A 4 -10.69 -8.88 -3.95
CA PHE A 4 -9.55 -9.53 -3.30
C PHE A 4 -10.07 -10.70 -2.46
N ASN A 5 -9.58 -11.92 -2.70
CA ASN A 5 -9.95 -13.07 -1.87
C ASN A 5 -8.83 -13.41 -0.87
N VAL A 6 -9.22 -13.96 0.28
CA VAL A 6 -8.27 -14.42 1.30
C VAL A 6 -7.45 -15.58 0.74
N GLY A 7 -6.12 -15.50 0.91
CA GLY A 7 -5.19 -16.51 0.42
C GLY A 7 -4.68 -16.28 -1.00
N GLU A 8 -5.25 -15.32 -1.74
CA GLU A 8 -4.67 -14.87 -3.02
C GLU A 8 -3.45 -13.98 -2.79
N ALA A 9 -2.49 -14.06 -3.70
CA ALA A 9 -1.36 -13.14 -3.70
C ALA A 9 -1.87 -11.72 -3.94
N ALA A 10 -1.46 -10.77 -3.10
CA ALA A 10 -1.72 -9.37 -3.34
C ALA A 10 -1.05 -8.93 -4.65
N PRO A 11 -1.69 -8.07 -5.46
CA PRO A 11 -1.06 -7.52 -6.65
C PRO A 11 0.14 -6.67 -6.23
N ASP A 12 1.26 -6.79 -6.93
CA ASP A 12 2.35 -5.86 -6.72
C ASP A 12 1.97 -4.49 -7.31
N PHE A 13 2.28 -3.43 -6.58
CA PHE A 13 1.91 -2.07 -6.96
C PHE A 13 2.94 -1.05 -6.48
N GLU A 14 2.86 0.13 -7.08
CA GLU A 14 3.66 1.31 -6.73
C GLU A 14 2.73 2.43 -6.28
N LEU A 15 3.02 3.03 -5.13
CA LEU A 15 2.32 4.21 -4.64
C LEU A 15 3.29 5.38 -4.43
N PRO A 16 2.93 6.61 -4.84
CA PRO A 16 3.65 7.78 -4.39
C PRO A 16 3.40 7.97 -2.89
N ILE A 17 4.46 8.23 -2.13
CA ILE A 17 4.37 8.68 -0.74
C ILE A 17 4.79 10.15 -0.64
N ARG A 18 4.76 10.75 0.56
CA ARG A 18 5.03 12.19 0.74
C ARG A 18 6.37 12.57 0.08
N GLY A 19 6.35 13.56 -0.80
CA GLY A 19 7.54 14.03 -1.54
C GLY A 19 7.76 13.30 -2.87
N GLN A 20 9.01 12.88 -3.12
CA GLN A 20 9.41 12.12 -4.33
C GLN A 20 9.61 10.63 -4.05
N GLU A 21 9.43 10.19 -2.82
CA GLU A 21 9.63 8.80 -2.45
C GLU A 21 8.47 7.94 -2.98
N ARG A 22 8.78 6.68 -3.31
CA ARG A 22 7.83 5.73 -3.87
C ARG A 22 7.85 4.43 -3.07
N PHE A 23 6.67 3.89 -2.83
CA PHE A 23 6.46 2.63 -2.14
C PHE A 23 6.19 1.51 -3.15
N HIS A 24 6.96 0.42 -3.07
CA HIS A 24 6.68 -0.84 -3.76
C HIS A 24 6.29 -1.92 -2.76
N LEU A 25 5.17 -2.61 -2.99
CA LEU A 25 4.68 -3.64 -2.07
C LEU A 25 5.68 -4.80 -1.93
N SER A 26 6.26 -5.27 -3.04
CA SER A 26 7.23 -6.36 -3.04
C SER A 26 8.51 -6.05 -2.24
N ASP A 27 8.95 -4.79 -2.20
CA ASP A 27 10.09 -4.39 -1.39
C ASP A 27 9.74 -4.32 0.10
N ALA A 28 8.55 -3.83 0.44
CA ALA A 28 8.09 -3.78 1.83
C ALA A 28 7.91 -5.18 2.44
N LEU A 29 7.39 -6.14 1.66
CA LEU A 29 7.19 -7.52 2.10
C LEU A 29 8.51 -8.25 2.45
N LYS A 30 9.65 -7.83 1.89
CA LYS A 30 10.97 -8.38 2.26
C LYS A 30 11.36 -8.04 3.71
N GLN A 31 10.78 -6.97 4.26
CA GLN A 31 11.06 -6.50 5.62
C GLN A 31 10.14 -7.14 6.66
N GLY A 32 8.98 -7.68 6.24
CA GLY A 32 8.05 -8.40 7.10
C GLY A 32 6.59 -8.30 6.64
N PRO A 33 5.64 -8.74 7.48
CA PRO A 33 4.21 -8.62 7.21
C PRO A 33 3.79 -7.15 7.04
N VAL A 34 2.93 -6.88 6.05
CA VAL A 34 2.45 -5.53 5.71
C VAL A 34 0.93 -5.46 5.89
N VAL A 35 0.44 -4.37 6.46
CA VAL A 35 -0.99 -4.03 6.54
C VAL A 35 -1.22 -2.74 5.77
N LEU A 36 -2.11 -2.78 4.77
CA LEU A 36 -2.49 -1.60 3.98
C LEU A 36 -3.76 -0.99 4.57
N LEU A 37 -3.70 0.29 4.89
CA LEU A 37 -4.81 1.07 5.44
C LEU A 37 -5.07 2.26 4.52
N ALA A 38 -6.33 2.45 4.14
CA ALA A 38 -6.75 3.57 3.31
C ALA A 38 -7.77 4.42 4.07
N TYR A 39 -7.70 5.73 3.86
CA TYR A 39 -8.68 6.71 4.33
C TYR A 39 -9.09 7.59 3.14
N VAL A 40 -10.30 8.15 3.19
CA VAL A 40 -10.86 8.90 2.05
C VAL A 40 -10.27 10.31 1.96
N PHE A 41 -10.10 10.98 3.10
CA PHE A 41 -9.57 12.34 3.17
C PHE A 41 -8.64 12.51 4.37
N ASP A 42 -7.52 13.22 4.15
CA ASP A 42 -6.63 13.67 5.24
C ASP A 42 -7.03 15.10 5.63
N PHE A 43 -7.29 15.31 6.92
CA PHE A 43 -7.51 16.63 7.51
C PHE A 43 -6.47 16.97 8.58
N SER A 44 -5.45 16.13 8.75
CA SER A 44 -4.26 16.53 9.49
C SER A 44 -3.54 17.57 8.62
N GLY A 45 -3.44 18.82 9.08
CA GLY A 45 -2.73 19.87 8.36
C GLY A 45 -1.28 19.42 8.16
N GLY A 46 -0.98 18.95 6.94
CA GLY A 46 0.19 18.14 6.62
C GLY A 46 1.53 18.78 6.94
#